data_AF-A0A178XN26-F1
#
_entry.id   AF-A0A178XN26-F1
#
_cell.length_a   1.000
_cell.length_b   1.000
_cell.length_c   1.000
_cell.angle_alpha   90.00
_cell.angle_beta   90.00
_cell.angle_gamma   90.00
#
_symmetry.space_group_name_H-M   'P 1'
#
loop_
_entity.id
_entity.type
_entity.pdbx_description
1 polymer ?
#
loop_
_entity_poly.entity_id
_entity_poly.type
_entity_poly.pdbx_seq_one_letter_code
_entity_poly.pdbx_strand_id
1 'polypeptide(L)'
;MRGYSNDIVAALSEAEVTALRRVYETVCIEFGIPRTGPRVQGLADFLMGEFRRYPLNEDTLLAAARAFCLRQDQASEQAYR
;
A
#
# COMPACT_ATOMS: atom_id res chain seq x y z
N MET A 1 -10.47 -32.11 17.98
CA MET A 1 -9.49 -31.51 17.06
C MET A 1 -10.25 -30.52 16.17
N ARG A 2 -10.33 -29.23 16.54
CA ARG A 2 -10.97 -28.21 15.70
C ARG A 2 -9.96 -27.82 14.63
N GLY A 3 -10.26 -28.13 13.37
CA GLY A 3 -9.45 -27.74 12.22
C GLY A 3 -9.47 -26.23 12.07
N TYR A 4 -8.36 -25.59 12.42
CA TYR A 4 -8.04 -24.27 11.91
C TYR A 4 -7.68 -24.44 10.44
N SER A 5 -8.63 -24.23 9.54
CA SER A 5 -8.28 -24.00 8.13
C SER A 5 -7.68 -22.60 8.03
N ASN A 6 -6.36 -22.58 8.18
CA ASN A 6 -5.50 -21.52 7.68
C ASN A 6 -5.77 -21.27 6.18
N ASP A 7 -5.49 -20.03 5.74
CA ASP A 7 -5.11 -19.69 4.37
C ASP A 7 -6.20 -19.61 3.28
N ILE A 8 -7.26 -18.84 3.51
CA ILE A 8 -7.87 -18.09 2.40
C ILE A 8 -7.46 -16.62 2.52
N VAL A 9 -6.14 -16.38 2.44
CA VAL A 9 -5.71 -15.18 1.73
C VAL A 9 -6.08 -15.48 0.28
N ALA A 10 -7.21 -14.97 -0.20
CA ALA A 10 -7.55 -15.12 -1.61
C ALA A 10 -6.31 -14.71 -2.42
N ALA A 11 -5.75 -15.66 -3.17
CA ALA A 11 -4.60 -15.37 -3.99
C ALA A 11 -5.00 -14.25 -4.93
N LEU A 12 -4.28 -13.12 -4.88
CA LEU A 12 -4.54 -11.99 -5.75
C LEU A 12 -4.47 -12.46 -7.20
N SER A 13 -5.47 -12.10 -8.00
CA SER A 13 -5.42 -12.31 -9.44
C SER A 13 -4.29 -11.46 -10.05
N GLU A 14 -3.81 -11.88 -11.22
CA GLU A 14 -2.74 -11.16 -11.93
C GLU A 14 -3.13 -9.69 -12.22
N ALA A 15 -4.42 -9.43 -12.48
CA ALA A 15 -4.94 -8.08 -12.68
C ALA A 15 -4.82 -7.22 -11.40
N GLU A 16 -5.13 -7.79 -10.24
CA GLU A 16 -5.04 -7.10 -8.95
C GLU A 16 -3.58 -6.84 -8.55
N VAL A 17 -2.69 -7.81 -8.78
CA VAL A 17 -1.24 -7.63 -8.59
C VAL A 17 -0.73 -6.53 -9.51
N THR A 18 -1.18 -6.50 -10.77
CA THR A 18 -0.80 -5.47 -11.73
C THR A 18 -1.28 -4.08 -11.30
N ALA A 19 -2.51 -3.95 -10.81
CA ALA A 19 -3.06 -2.70 -10.30
C ALA A 19 -2.27 -2.21 -9.07
N LEU A 20 -2.02 -3.09 -8.10
CA LEU A 20 -1.21 -2.79 -6.91
C LEU A 20 0.19 -2.31 -7.29
N ARG A 21 0.83 -2.99 -8.26
CA ARG A 21 2.17 -2.64 -8.76
C ARG A 21 2.17 -1.26 -9.41
N ARG A 22 1.16 -0.94 -10.25
CA ARG A 22 1.03 0.37 -10.89
C ARG A 22 0.87 1.47 -9.87
N VAL A 23 -0.08 1.32 -8.94
CA VAL A 23 -0.31 2.32 -7.88
C VAL A 23 0.95 2.54 -7.05
N TYR A 24 1.62 1.46 -6.65
CA TYR A 24 2.87 1.53 -5.90
C TYR A 24 3.96 2.28 -6.68
N GLU A 25 4.19 1.95 -7.95
CA GLU A 25 5.21 2.61 -8.77
C GLU A 25 4.88 4.08 -9.00
N THR A 26 3.63 4.41 -9.30
CA THR A 26 3.16 5.79 -9.48
C THR A 26 3.44 6.64 -8.24
N VAL A 27 3.05 6.15 -7.06
CA VAL A 27 3.21 6.89 -5.80
C VAL A 27 4.69 7.02 -5.42
N CYS A 28 5.50 5.98 -5.63
CA CYS A 28 6.94 6.07 -5.41
C CYS A 28 7.60 7.15 -6.28
N ILE A 29 7.20 7.26 -7.55
CA ILE A 29 7.71 8.29 -8.46
C ILE A 29 7.22 9.67 -8.03
N GLU A 30 5.92 9.82 -7.75
CA GLU A 30 5.29 11.10 -7.41
C GLU A 30 5.87 11.73 -6.14
N PHE A 31 6.15 10.92 -5.12
CA PHE A 31 6.68 11.38 -3.83
C PHE A 31 8.20 11.18 -3.69
N GLY A 32 8.89 10.76 -4.75
CA GLY A 32 10.34 10.50 -4.72
C GLY A 32 10.75 9.46 -3.66
N ILE A 33 9.88 8.49 -3.37
CA ILE A 33 10.14 7.47 -2.34
C ILE A 33 11.21 6.50 -2.87
N PRO A 34 12.34 6.35 -2.16
CA PRO A 34 13.36 5.39 -2.55
C PRO A 34 12.80 3.96 -2.56
N ARG A 35 13.29 3.11 -3.47
CA ARG A 35 12.87 1.69 -3.55
C ARG A 35 13.30 0.83 -2.36
N THR A 36 14.02 1.41 -1.40
CA THR A 36 14.49 0.74 -0.19
C THR A 36 14.20 1.62 1.02
N GLY A 37 14.00 0.97 2.17
CA GLY A 37 13.80 1.65 3.45
C GLY A 37 12.39 1.54 4.03
N PRO A 38 12.18 2.06 5.25
CA PRO A 38 10.94 1.84 6.00
C PRO A 38 9.72 2.53 5.38
N ARG A 39 9.91 3.69 4.71
CA ARG A 39 8.81 4.41 4.03
C ARG A 39 8.17 3.58 2.92
N VAL A 40 9.00 2.91 2.10
CA VAL A 40 8.50 2.12 0.97
C VAL A 40 7.87 0.80 1.40
N GLN A 41 8.40 0.18 2.46
CA GLN A 41 7.78 -1.00 3.07
C GLN A 41 6.41 -0.64 3.65
N GLY A 42 6.31 0.48 4.38
CA GLY A 42 5.03 0.95 4.92
C GLY A 42 3.99 1.25 3.85
N LEU A 43 4.40 1.74 2.67
CA LEU A 43 3.51 1.92 1.53
C LEU A 43 3.00 0.59 0.98
N ALA A 44 3.87 -0.40 0.81
CA ALA A 44 3.47 -1.74 0.36
C ALA A 44 2.50 -2.41 1.35
N ASP A 45 2.80 -2.32 2.65
CA ASP A 45 1.95 -2.89 3.71
C ASP A 45 0.59 -2.20 3.76
N PHE A 46 0.55 -0.87 3.61
CA PHE A 46 -0.67 -0.09 3.54
C PHE A 46 -1.54 -0.51 2.35
N LEU A 47 -0.96 -0.56 1.14
CA LEU A 47 -1.67 -0.95 -0.08
C LEU A 47 -2.26 -2.37 0.03
N MET A 48 -1.48 -3.32 0.54
CA MET A 48 -1.95 -4.68 0.79
C MET A 48 -3.07 -4.73 1.84
N GLY A 49 -2.99 -3.89 2.88
CA GLY A 49 -4.02 -3.77 3.90
C GLY A 49 -5.34 -3.21 3.39
N GLU A 50 -5.28 -2.12 2.61
CA GLU A 50 -6.45 -1.51 2.00
C GLU A 50 -7.11 -2.45 1.00
N PHE A 51 -6.31 -3.11 0.15
CA PHE A 51 -6.81 -4.06 -0.84
C PHE A 51 -7.50 -5.28 -0.20
N ARG A 52 -6.96 -5.79 0.92
CA ARG A 52 -7.58 -6.91 1.66
C ARG A 52 -8.86 -6.53 2.37
N ARG A 53 -9.03 -5.25 2.74
CA ARG A 53 -10.23 -4.78 3.44
C ARG A 53 -11.38 -4.53 2.47
N TYR A 54 -11.08 -3.98 1.31
CA TYR A 54 -12.05 -3.74 0.25
C TYR A 54 -11.36 -3.94 -1.11
N PRO A 55 -12.00 -4.63 -2.08
CA PRO A 55 -11.54 -4.63 -3.46
C PRO A 55 -11.78 -3.24 -4.05
N LEU A 56 -10.93 -2.28 -3.67
CA LEU A 56 -10.95 -0.92 -4.17
C LEU A 56 -10.50 -0.93 -5.63
N ASN A 57 -11.14 -0.09 -6.44
CA ASN A 57 -10.64 0.19 -7.79
C ASN A 57 -9.30 0.93 -7.73
N GLU A 58 -8.55 0.89 -8.83
CA GLU A 58 -7.20 1.47 -8.94
C GLU A 58 -7.16 2.95 -8.51
N ASP A 59 -8.16 3.74 -8.90
CA ASP A 59 -8.25 5.16 -8.56
C ASP A 59 -8.41 5.42 -7.06
N THR A 60 -9.26 4.63 -6.38
CA THR A 60 -9.47 4.79 -4.93
C THR A 60 -8.23 4.37 -4.16
N LEU A 61 -7.56 3.31 -4.61
CA LEU A 61 -6.32 2.84 -4.03
C LEU A 61 -5.19 3.88 -4.19
N LEU A 62 -5.11 4.52 -5.36
CA LEU A 62 -4.16 5.61 -5.63
C LEU A 62 -4.43 6.82 -4.74
N ALA A 63 -5.69 7.25 -4.61
CA ALA A 63 -6.06 8.36 -3.73
C ALA A 63 -5.70 8.08 -2.26
N ALA A 64 -5.96 6.86 -1.79
CA ALA A 64 -5.60 6.43 -0.44
C ALA A 64 -4.08 6.43 -0.21
N ALA A 65 -3.32 5.94 -1.18
CA ALA A 65 -1.86 5.91 -1.14
C ALA A 65 -1.24 7.31 -1.09
N ARG A 66 -1.75 8.25 -1.90
CA ARG A 66 -1.34 9.66 -1.85
C ARG A 66 -1.59 10.28 -0.48
N ALA A 67 -2.78 10.08 0.07
CA ALA A 67 -3.14 10.58 1.40
C ALA A 67 -2.27 9.97 2.52
N PHE A 68 -1.81 8.72 2.35
CA PHE A 68 -0.88 8.07 3.26
C PHE A 68 0.53 8.68 3.18
N CYS A 69 1.05 8.89 1.97
CA CYS A 69 2.36 9.52 1.76
C CYS A 69 2.42 10.96 2.26
N LEU A 70 1.39 11.76 1.99
CA LEU A 70 1.29 13.14 2.50
C LEU A 70 1.35 13.19 4.04
N ARG A 71 0.64 12.29 4.72
CA ARG A 71 0.66 12.21 6.19
C ARG A 71 2.02 11.80 6.74
N GLN A 72 2.72 10.89 6.06
CA GLN A 72 4.08 10.48 6.47
C GLN A 72 5.08 11.62 6.31
N ASP A 73 4.96 12.42 5.26
CA ASP A 73 5.89 13.53 5.02
C ASP A 73 5.70 14.62 6.07
N GLN A 74 4.44 14.97 6.40
CA GLN A 74 4.11 15.88 7.49
C GLN A 74 4.61 15.38 8.86
N ALA A 75 4.46 14.08 9.16
CA ALA A 75 4.96 13.51 10.40
C ALA A 75 6.50 13.55 10.47
N SER A 76 7.17 13.39 9.34
CA SER A 76 8.62 13.49 9.24
C SER A 76 9.13 14.92 9.45
N GLU A 77 8.40 15.92 8.95
CA GLU A 77 8.74 17.34 9.16
C GLU A 77 8.51 17.78 10.61
N GLN A 78 7.50 17.24 11.29
CA GLN A 78 7.22 17.55 12.70
C GLN A 78 8.21 16.91 13.68
N ALA A 79 8.82 15.77 13.34
CA ALA A 79 9.80 15.10 14.18
C ALA A 79 11.16 15.84 14.27
N TYR A 80 11.36 16.89 13.49
CA TYR A 80 12.60 17.68 13.43
C TYR A 80 12.43 19.12 13.97
N ARG A 81 11.31 19.42 14.64
CA ARG A 81 11.09 20.67 15.39
C ARG A 81 11.24 20.43 16.88
#